data_AF-A0A957YH73-F1
#
_entry.id   AF-A0A957YH73-F1
#
_cell.length_a   1.000
_cell.length_b   1.000
_cell.length_c   1.000
_cell.angle_alpha   90.00
_cell.angle_beta   90.00
_cell.angle_gamma   90.00
#
_symmetry.space_group_name_H-M   'P 1'
#
loop_
_entity.id
_entity.type
_entity.pdbx_description
1 polymer ?
#
loop_
_entity_poly.entity_id
_entity_poly.type
_entity_poly.pdbx_seq_one_letter_code
_entity_poly.pdbx_strand_id
1 'polypeptide(L)'
;MLHSWSTLYQLGSATGAWMVRAGLGLTLFLALSTISRADTPLKPTGSAETEVSVWVPEGALFEPESLLVTADYLPEENLPPGITLPTGTVGSPITFGIWQGESQIYTNFNPSLVINIKYNDEDVPLDVLAEEQSLHLFMYNPGLKTWVKLCTSVQIDENLISAALARVVPAEEQGSVLLAIAPDSSSSLIQDVVGNGLTEVTPPNSDLHFRVKSASVPEGTHFVMTVLPSSSATGSLQLLSNPVDIKACHVDHANPTQNTVEMTTFFFEPPQVTFSFDADTLSRAGRTTNLTIAGLFNNQDWIDMEAFGSRVVRERRGVAVDTPVLGTFSLATR
;
A
#
# COMPACT_ATOMS: atom_id res chain seq x y z
N MET A 1 10.50 -62.39 11.48
CA MET A 1 9.43 -62.06 12.45
C MET A 1 8.61 -60.94 11.85
N LEU A 2 7.52 -61.30 11.17
CA LEU A 2 6.54 -60.40 10.60
C LEU A 2 5.20 -60.98 11.03
N HIS A 3 4.39 -60.19 11.74
CA HIS A 3 3.01 -60.52 12.02
C HIS A 3 2.12 -59.52 11.32
N SER A 4 1.21 -60.10 10.56
CA SER A 4 0.14 -59.51 9.79
C SER A 4 -1.11 -59.26 10.64
N TRP A 5 -2.19 -58.92 9.93
CA TRP A 5 -3.61 -58.88 10.30
C TRP A 5 -4.08 -57.50 10.81
N SER A 6 -5.24 -56.96 10.45
CA SER A 6 -6.17 -57.07 9.31
C SER A 6 -7.38 -56.22 9.70
N THR A 7 -7.94 -55.54 8.72
CA THR A 7 -9.22 -54.81 8.70
C THR A 7 -10.39 -55.58 9.34
N LEU A 8 -11.33 -54.90 10.05
CA LEU A 8 -12.75 -54.84 9.68
C LEU A 8 -13.62 -53.93 10.58
N TYR A 9 -14.59 -53.29 9.92
CA TYR A 9 -15.77 -52.58 10.41
C TYR A 9 -16.61 -53.38 11.43
N GLN A 10 -17.35 -52.72 12.34
CA GLN A 10 -18.77 -52.36 12.18
C GLN A 10 -19.45 -51.97 13.53
N LEU A 11 -20.43 -51.07 13.38
CA LEU A 11 -21.45 -50.56 14.31
C LEU A 11 -21.88 -51.40 15.53
N GLY A 12 -22.11 -50.70 16.64
CA GLY A 12 -22.91 -51.17 17.78
C GLY A 12 -23.51 -50.00 18.57
N SER A 13 -24.84 -49.94 18.60
CA SER A 13 -25.73 -49.02 19.30
C SER A 13 -25.61 -49.05 20.84
N ALA A 14 -25.92 -47.93 21.51
CA ALA A 14 -27.01 -47.81 22.50
C ALA A 14 -26.77 -46.68 23.53
N THR A 15 -27.73 -45.75 23.55
CA THR A 15 -28.33 -45.06 24.72
C THR A 15 -27.52 -44.87 26.01
N GLY A 16 -27.34 -43.62 26.40
CA GLY A 16 -26.98 -43.23 27.75
C GLY A 16 -27.29 -41.75 28.00
N ALA A 17 -28.55 -41.45 28.30
CA ALA A 17 -28.96 -40.15 28.82
C ALA A 17 -28.36 -39.96 30.22
N TRP A 18 -27.50 -38.96 30.38
CA TRP A 18 -27.25 -38.33 31.67
C TRP A 18 -27.34 -36.82 31.52
N MET A 19 -28.38 -36.31 32.16
CA MET A 19 -28.70 -34.91 32.36
C MET A 19 -27.72 -34.37 33.42
N VAL A 20 -26.82 -33.45 33.05
CA VAL A 20 -26.09 -32.62 34.01
C VAL A 20 -26.17 -31.16 33.59
N ARG A 21 -27.05 -30.47 34.32
CA ARG A 21 -27.01 -29.08 34.78
C ARG A 21 -26.40 -28.01 33.87
N ALA A 22 -27.32 -27.13 33.44
CA ALA A 22 -27.15 -25.72 33.11
C ALA A 22 -25.91 -25.06 33.73
N GLY A 23 -24.96 -24.71 32.87
CA GLY A 23 -24.05 -23.59 33.06
C GLY A 23 -24.31 -22.60 31.92
N LEU A 24 -24.53 -21.33 32.25
CA LEU A 24 -24.57 -20.24 31.28
C LEU A 24 -23.23 -20.21 30.52
N GLY A 25 -23.19 -20.87 29.36
CA GLY A 25 -22.18 -20.63 28.35
C GLY A 25 -22.64 -19.45 27.51
N LEU A 26 -22.04 -18.29 27.75
CA LEU A 26 -22.09 -17.17 26.81
C LEU A 26 -21.41 -17.66 25.52
N THR A 27 -22.18 -18.19 24.58
CA THR A 27 -21.69 -18.56 23.25
C THR A 27 -21.54 -17.25 22.47
N LEU A 28 -20.32 -16.73 22.41
CA LEU A 28 -19.95 -15.65 21.50
C LEU A 28 -20.08 -16.21 20.07
N PHE A 29 -21.23 -15.98 19.43
CA PHE A 29 -21.36 -16.21 18.00
C PHE A 29 -20.56 -15.13 17.29
N LEU A 30 -19.33 -15.45 16.91
CA LEU A 30 -18.64 -14.73 15.85
C LEU A 30 -19.47 -14.95 14.58
N ALA A 31 -20.24 -13.93 14.19
CA ALA A 31 -20.98 -13.96 12.93
C ALA A 31 -19.96 -13.92 11.80
N LEU A 32 -19.63 -15.10 11.25
CA LEU A 32 -18.84 -15.22 10.03
C LEU A 32 -19.68 -14.68 8.87
N SER A 33 -19.41 -13.45 8.45
CA SER A 33 -20.05 -12.82 7.29
C SER A 33 -19.53 -13.46 6.00
N THR A 34 -20.39 -14.22 5.31
CA THR A 34 -20.13 -14.65 3.93
C THR A 34 -20.34 -13.45 3.00
N ILE A 35 -19.27 -12.95 2.40
CA ILE A 35 -19.30 -11.75 1.54
C ILE A 35 -19.72 -12.16 0.13
N SER A 36 -20.90 -11.70 -0.30
CA SER A 36 -21.30 -11.68 -1.71
C SER A 36 -21.46 -10.23 -2.13
N ARG A 37 -20.55 -9.69 -2.95
CA ARG A 37 -20.57 -8.32 -3.50
C ARG A 37 -20.67 -7.20 -2.46
N ALA A 38 -19.67 -6.30 -2.38
CA ALA A 38 -19.76 -5.16 -1.48
C ALA A 38 -20.67 -4.04 -2.06
N ASP A 39 -21.99 -4.26 -2.08
CA ASP A 39 -22.97 -3.18 -2.15
C ASP A 39 -22.99 -2.39 -0.82
N THR A 40 -22.38 -2.94 0.23
CA THR A 40 -22.18 -2.33 1.55
C THR A 40 -20.72 -2.47 1.99
N PRO A 41 -20.16 -1.47 2.68
CA PRO A 41 -18.80 -1.57 3.19
C PRO A 41 -18.72 -2.59 4.33
N LEU A 42 -17.60 -3.30 4.42
CA LEU A 42 -17.26 -4.13 5.56
C LEU A 42 -16.90 -3.25 6.75
N LYS A 43 -17.43 -3.61 7.91
CA LYS A 43 -17.04 -3.02 9.18
C LYS A 43 -16.00 -3.93 9.84
N PRO A 44 -14.82 -3.40 10.19
CA PRO A 44 -13.84 -4.20 10.91
C PRO A 44 -14.35 -4.49 12.32
N THR A 45 -13.98 -5.64 12.86
CA THR A 45 -14.11 -5.90 14.30
C THR A 45 -12.93 -5.26 15.03
N GLY A 46 -13.20 -4.59 16.15
CA GLY A 46 -12.15 -4.02 17.00
C GLY A 46 -12.55 -2.66 17.56
N SER A 47 -11.60 -1.99 18.21
CA SER A 47 -11.79 -0.70 18.85
C SER A 47 -12.05 0.46 17.88
N ALA A 48 -11.78 0.29 16.58
CA ALA A 48 -12.01 1.30 15.54
C ALA A 48 -13.17 0.95 14.58
N GLU A 49 -14.07 0.04 14.99
CA GLU A 49 -15.20 -0.44 14.17
C GLU A 49 -16.14 0.68 13.67
N THR A 50 -16.34 1.71 14.50
CA THR A 50 -17.25 2.82 14.18
C THR A 50 -16.65 3.79 13.18
N GLU A 51 -15.33 3.95 13.17
CA GLU A 51 -14.60 4.95 12.40
C GLU A 51 -14.01 4.39 11.11
N VAL A 52 -13.70 3.10 11.07
CA VAL A 52 -13.14 2.44 9.88
C VAL A 52 -14.24 1.74 9.08
N SER A 53 -14.13 1.77 7.76
CA SER A 53 -14.94 0.95 6.87
C SER A 53 -14.15 0.59 5.61
N VAL A 54 -14.42 -0.59 5.05
CA VAL A 54 -13.64 -1.13 3.93
C VAL A 54 -14.57 -1.52 2.79
N TRP A 55 -14.33 -0.96 1.61
CA TRP A 55 -14.97 -1.41 0.38
C TRP A 55 -14.08 -2.41 -0.32
N VAL A 56 -14.67 -3.56 -0.67
CA VAL A 56 -13.99 -4.66 -1.37
C VAL A 56 -14.61 -4.77 -2.76
N PRO A 57 -13.96 -4.22 -3.81
CA PRO A 57 -14.51 -4.34 -5.15
C PRO A 57 -14.54 -5.79 -5.62
N GLU A 58 -15.40 -6.07 -6.61
CA GLU A 58 -15.53 -7.40 -7.19
C GLU A 58 -14.20 -7.86 -7.79
N GLY A 59 -13.77 -9.08 -7.45
CA GLY A 59 -12.51 -9.66 -7.91
C GLY A 59 -11.26 -9.25 -7.11
N ALA A 60 -11.38 -8.32 -6.14
CA ALA A 60 -10.23 -7.85 -5.35
C ALA A 60 -9.54 -8.99 -4.56
N LEU A 61 -10.28 -10.07 -4.29
CA LEU A 61 -9.85 -11.23 -3.52
C LEU A 61 -10.09 -12.49 -4.34
N PHE A 62 -9.08 -13.36 -4.42
CA PHE A 62 -9.09 -14.55 -5.28
C PHE A 62 -9.94 -15.71 -4.75
N GLU A 63 -10.27 -15.75 -3.46
CA GLU A 63 -11.08 -16.80 -2.84
C GLU A 63 -11.99 -16.20 -1.75
N PRO A 64 -13.33 -16.39 -1.80
CA PRO A 64 -14.28 -15.76 -0.87
C PRO A 64 -14.48 -16.56 0.43
N GLU A 65 -13.49 -17.34 0.87
CA GLU A 65 -13.59 -17.97 2.20
C GLU A 65 -13.65 -16.87 3.28
N SER A 66 -14.29 -17.17 4.42
CA SER A 66 -14.63 -16.20 5.46
C SER A 66 -13.50 -15.20 5.74
N LEU A 67 -13.73 -13.94 5.39
CA LEU A 67 -12.80 -12.85 5.64
C LEU A 67 -13.13 -12.24 6.99
N LEU A 68 -12.11 -12.10 7.82
CA LEU A 68 -12.18 -11.26 9.01
C LEU A 68 -11.45 -9.96 8.69
N VAL A 69 -12.09 -8.83 8.96
CA VAL A 69 -11.44 -7.52 8.90
C VAL A 69 -11.29 -7.03 10.33
N THR A 70 -10.08 -6.64 10.74
CA THR A 70 -9.80 -6.11 12.07
C THR A 70 -9.28 -4.68 11.98
N ALA A 71 -9.68 -3.84 12.91
CA ALA A 71 -9.15 -2.48 13.05
C ALA A 71 -9.17 -2.06 14.53
N ASP A 72 -8.00 -1.76 15.05
CA ASP A 72 -7.82 -1.37 16.45
C ASP A 72 -6.98 -0.11 16.56
N TYR A 73 -7.38 0.79 17.45
CA TYR A 73 -6.52 1.90 17.85
C TYR A 73 -5.33 1.38 18.63
N LEU A 74 -4.15 1.87 18.27
CA LEU A 74 -2.91 1.55 18.94
C LEU A 74 -2.43 2.79 19.70
N PRO A 75 -2.40 2.78 21.04
CA PRO A 75 -1.77 3.85 21.81
C PRO A 75 -0.31 4.04 21.39
N GLU A 76 0.17 5.28 21.39
CA GLU A 76 1.54 5.60 20.92
C GLU A 76 2.61 4.84 21.74
N GLU A 77 2.37 4.64 23.03
CA GLU A 77 3.25 3.86 23.91
C GLU A 77 3.39 2.38 23.52
N ASN A 78 2.46 1.87 22.72
CA ASN A 78 2.43 0.49 22.24
C ASN A 78 2.98 0.34 20.81
N LEU A 79 3.50 1.41 20.21
CA LEU A 79 4.16 1.33 18.92
C LEU A 79 5.39 0.40 19.00
N PRO A 80 5.66 -0.39 17.94
CA PRO A 80 6.87 -1.19 17.89
C PRO A 80 8.13 -0.33 18.12
N PRO A 81 9.16 -0.85 18.83
CA PRO A 81 10.34 -0.07 19.17
C PRO A 81 11.03 0.55 17.95
N GLY A 82 11.30 1.84 18.02
CA GLY A 82 11.99 2.60 16.97
C GLY A 82 11.09 3.13 15.85
N ILE A 83 9.76 2.92 15.95
CA ILE A 83 8.78 3.58 15.09
C ILE A 83 8.35 4.89 15.75
N THR A 84 8.43 5.98 15.00
CA THR A 84 7.85 7.28 15.39
C THR A 84 6.71 7.62 14.43
N LEU A 85 5.64 8.22 14.93
CA LEU A 85 4.53 8.67 14.09
C LEU A 85 4.98 9.79 13.12
N PRO A 86 4.30 9.95 11.97
CA PRO A 86 4.49 11.11 11.13
C PRO A 86 4.26 12.41 11.91
N THR A 87 4.95 13.49 11.52
CA THR A 87 4.72 14.80 12.15
C THR A 87 3.30 15.28 11.81
N GLY A 88 2.60 15.81 12.81
CA GLY A 88 1.21 16.30 12.64
C GLY A 88 0.18 15.17 12.58
N THR A 89 0.48 13.98 13.10
CA THR A 89 -0.50 12.89 13.16
C THR A 89 -1.82 13.33 13.82
N VAL A 90 -2.92 12.98 13.15
CA VAL A 90 -4.29 13.24 13.59
C VAL A 90 -4.83 11.96 14.23
N GLY A 91 -5.26 12.07 15.48
CA GLY A 91 -5.81 10.96 16.25
C GLY A 91 -4.78 9.87 16.61
N SER A 92 -5.27 8.67 16.92
CA SER A 92 -4.42 7.52 17.23
C SER A 92 -4.11 6.69 15.98
N PRO A 93 -2.90 6.11 15.86
CA PRO A 93 -2.60 5.17 14.79
C PRO A 93 -3.48 3.91 14.92
N ILE A 94 -3.69 3.22 13.79
CA ILE A 94 -4.58 2.08 13.69
C ILE A 94 -3.79 0.84 13.24
N THR A 95 -3.95 -0.27 13.94
CA THR A 95 -3.59 -1.59 13.40
C THR A 95 -4.75 -2.12 12.58
N PHE A 96 -4.48 -2.47 11.33
CA PHE A 96 -5.49 -2.93 10.37
C PHE A 96 -5.10 -4.26 9.76
N GLY A 97 -6.06 -5.17 9.58
CA GLY A 97 -5.82 -6.48 8.99
C GLY A 97 -7.02 -7.02 8.22
N ILE A 98 -6.74 -7.74 7.14
CA ILE A 98 -7.74 -8.53 6.40
C ILE A 98 -7.24 -9.96 6.37
N TRP A 99 -7.99 -10.87 6.98
CA TRP A 99 -7.51 -12.20 7.29
C TRP A 99 -8.25 -13.26 6.47
N GLN A 100 -7.49 -14.20 5.91
CA GLN A 100 -7.97 -15.48 5.44
C GLN A 100 -7.96 -16.46 6.61
N GLY A 101 -9.14 -16.73 7.19
CA GLY A 101 -9.22 -17.51 8.42
C GLY A 101 -8.57 -16.81 9.62
N GLU A 102 -7.99 -17.57 10.55
CA GLU A 102 -7.53 -17.05 11.85
C GLU A 102 -6.06 -16.59 11.88
N SER A 103 -5.26 -16.88 10.84
CA SER A 103 -3.79 -16.73 10.95
C SER A 103 -3.06 -16.21 9.73
N GLN A 104 -3.75 -15.93 8.62
CA GLN A 104 -3.10 -15.50 7.38
C GLN A 104 -3.64 -14.14 6.96
N ILE A 105 -2.76 -13.14 6.85
CA ILE A 105 -3.17 -11.83 6.34
C ILE A 105 -3.15 -11.83 4.80
N TYR A 106 -4.23 -11.36 4.19
CA TYR A 106 -4.28 -11.05 2.77
C TYR A 106 -3.44 -9.81 2.48
N THR A 107 -2.46 -9.96 1.58
CA THR A 107 -1.47 -8.90 1.35
C THR A 107 -1.60 -8.16 0.03
N ASN A 108 -2.27 -8.73 -0.97
CA ASN A 108 -2.37 -8.17 -2.30
C ASN A 108 -3.82 -8.15 -2.76
N PHE A 109 -4.24 -7.03 -3.35
CA PHE A 109 -5.59 -6.77 -3.79
C PHE A 109 -5.57 -6.28 -5.24
N ASN A 110 -6.34 -6.92 -6.11
CA ASN A 110 -6.47 -6.47 -7.49
C ASN A 110 -7.89 -6.76 -8.00
N PRO A 111 -8.76 -5.74 -8.09
CA PRO A 111 -8.53 -4.30 -7.85
C PRO A 111 -8.23 -3.95 -6.37
N SER A 112 -7.74 -2.73 -6.15
CA SER A 112 -7.43 -2.18 -4.82
C SER A 112 -8.67 -2.12 -3.92
N LEU A 113 -8.49 -2.27 -2.61
CA LEU A 113 -9.54 -1.97 -1.64
C LEU A 113 -9.65 -0.47 -1.40
N VAL A 114 -10.78 -0.02 -0.86
CA VAL A 114 -10.91 1.34 -0.32
C VAL A 114 -11.05 1.28 1.19
N ILE A 115 -10.12 1.89 1.90
CA ILE A 115 -10.22 2.10 3.34
C ILE A 115 -10.70 3.51 3.59
N ASN A 116 -11.81 3.63 4.30
CA ASN A 116 -12.35 4.88 4.80
C ASN A 116 -12.09 4.96 6.30
N ILE A 117 -11.48 6.04 6.78
CA ILE A 117 -11.25 6.30 8.20
C ILE A 117 -11.85 7.65 8.56
N LYS A 118 -12.69 7.68 9.58
CA LYS A 118 -13.16 8.93 10.18
C LYS A 118 -12.15 9.45 11.20
N TYR A 119 -11.96 10.76 11.21
CA TYR A 119 -11.21 11.47 12.25
C TYR A 119 -12.09 12.51 12.93
N ASN A 120 -11.65 13.05 14.06
CA ASN A 120 -12.35 14.15 14.74
C ASN A 120 -11.57 15.45 14.52
N ASP A 121 -12.28 16.56 14.33
CA ASP A 121 -11.67 17.89 14.18
C ASP A 121 -10.85 18.28 15.42
N GLU A 122 -11.29 17.82 16.60
CA GLU A 122 -10.59 18.05 17.87
C GLU A 122 -9.20 17.39 17.91
N ASP A 123 -9.00 16.34 17.10
CA ASP A 123 -7.73 15.62 16.99
C ASP A 123 -6.79 16.25 15.94
N VAL A 124 -7.26 17.23 15.16
CA VAL A 124 -6.47 17.91 14.13
C VAL A 124 -5.62 19.02 14.77
N PRO A 125 -4.28 18.95 14.70
CA PRO A 125 -3.42 19.99 15.23
C PRO A 125 -3.74 21.37 14.60
N LEU A 126 -3.64 22.44 15.39
CA LEU A 126 -4.03 23.80 14.95
C LEU A 126 -3.23 24.28 13.72
N ASP A 127 -1.99 23.85 13.58
CA ASP A 127 -1.12 24.12 12.44
C ASP A 127 -1.50 23.32 11.19
N VAL A 128 -2.25 22.22 11.35
CA VAL A 128 -2.76 21.37 10.25
C VAL A 128 -4.18 21.76 9.85
N LEU A 129 -4.98 22.32 10.77
CA LEU A 129 -6.38 22.68 10.54
C LEU A 129 -6.57 23.60 9.31
N ALA A 130 -5.63 24.50 9.05
CA ALA A 130 -5.67 25.39 7.89
C ALA A 130 -5.38 24.67 6.55
N GLU A 131 -4.79 23.48 6.62
CA GLU A 131 -4.31 22.68 5.50
C GLU A 131 -4.90 21.26 5.56
N GLU A 132 -6.10 21.08 6.09
CA GLU A 132 -6.73 19.76 6.28
C GLU A 132 -6.89 18.96 4.98
N GLN A 133 -6.96 19.64 3.83
CA GLN A 133 -6.91 19.01 2.51
C GLN A 133 -5.60 18.28 2.21
N SER A 134 -4.54 18.59 2.96
CA SER A 134 -3.23 17.93 2.89
C SER A 134 -3.15 16.66 3.74
N LEU A 135 -4.22 16.25 4.42
CA LEU A 135 -4.22 14.99 5.17
C LEU A 135 -4.12 13.80 4.20
N HIS A 136 -3.27 12.84 4.56
CA HIS A 136 -3.14 11.57 3.86
C HIS A 136 -3.17 10.41 4.84
N LEU A 137 -3.58 9.24 4.34
CA LEU A 137 -3.39 7.99 5.05
C LEU A 137 -2.00 7.46 4.74
N PHE A 138 -1.25 7.16 5.78
CA PHE A 138 0.08 6.58 5.69
C PHE A 138 0.06 5.14 6.18
N MET A 139 0.83 4.28 5.52
CA MET A 139 1.11 2.92 5.96
C MET A 139 2.58 2.79 6.32
N TYR A 140 2.88 2.25 7.50
CA TYR A 140 4.27 1.99 7.88
C TYR A 140 4.84 0.82 7.07
N ASN A 141 6.02 1.01 6.49
CA ASN A 141 6.77 -0.03 5.79
C ASN A 141 8.00 -0.42 6.63
N PRO A 142 8.03 -1.62 7.26
CA PRO A 142 9.15 -2.05 8.09
C PRO A 142 10.44 -2.32 7.31
N GLY A 143 10.35 -2.71 6.04
CA GLY A 143 11.53 -2.92 5.20
C GLY A 143 12.28 -1.62 4.90
N LEU A 144 11.52 -0.51 4.78
CA LEU A 144 12.06 0.83 4.54
C LEU A 144 12.21 1.66 5.83
N LYS A 145 11.66 1.18 6.95
CA LYS A 145 11.57 1.91 8.24
C LYS A 145 10.99 3.32 8.08
N THR A 146 9.95 3.45 7.26
CA THR A 146 9.33 4.74 6.95
C THR A 146 7.83 4.58 6.75
N TRP A 147 7.11 5.67 6.99
CA TRP A 147 5.72 5.81 6.59
C TRP A 147 5.63 6.11 5.11
N VAL A 148 4.81 5.33 4.39
CA VAL A 148 4.57 5.47 2.96
C VAL A 148 3.17 6.03 2.77
N LYS A 149 3.07 7.14 2.05
CA LYS A 149 1.80 7.78 1.70
C LYS A 149 0.97 6.83 0.82
N LEU A 150 -0.30 6.65 1.17
CA LEU A 150 -1.28 5.97 0.34
C LEU A 150 -1.96 6.94 -0.60
N CYS A 151 -2.45 6.41 -1.72
CA CYS A 151 -3.38 7.10 -2.61
C CYS A 151 -4.62 7.53 -1.82
N THR A 152 -4.76 8.81 -1.50
CA THR A 152 -5.77 9.27 -0.54
C THR A 152 -6.57 10.46 -1.08
N SER A 153 -7.84 10.53 -0.70
CA SER A 153 -8.73 11.68 -0.89
C SER A 153 -9.42 12.03 0.42
N VAL A 154 -9.55 13.32 0.72
CA VAL A 154 -10.12 13.84 1.96
C VAL A 154 -11.48 14.47 1.69
N GLN A 155 -12.50 14.10 2.47
CA GLN A 155 -13.76 14.82 2.58
C GLN A 155 -13.83 15.52 3.93
N ILE A 156 -13.57 16.82 3.93
CA ILE A 156 -13.53 17.64 5.15
C ILE A 156 -14.90 17.71 5.80
N ASP A 157 -15.98 17.90 5.04
CA ASP A 157 -17.33 18.04 5.62
C ASP A 157 -17.82 16.80 6.40
N GLU A 158 -17.21 15.63 6.15
CA GLU A 158 -17.53 14.36 6.81
C GLU A 158 -16.40 13.84 7.72
N ASN A 159 -15.31 14.62 7.86
CA ASN A 159 -14.07 14.24 8.54
C ASN A 159 -13.59 12.85 8.11
N LEU A 160 -13.58 12.60 6.80
CA LEU A 160 -13.35 11.29 6.22
C LEU A 160 -12.12 11.30 5.34
N ILE A 161 -11.25 10.32 5.55
CA ILE A 161 -10.13 10.03 4.68
C ILE A 161 -10.33 8.69 3.97
N SER A 162 -10.26 8.70 2.65
CA SER A 162 -10.44 7.50 1.82
C SER A 162 -9.15 7.19 1.09
N ALA A 163 -8.66 5.96 1.24
CA ALA A 163 -7.43 5.54 0.62
C ALA A 163 -7.59 4.27 -0.21
N ALA A 164 -7.01 4.26 -1.41
CA ALA A 164 -6.86 3.06 -2.20
C ALA A 164 -5.70 2.21 -1.63
N LEU A 165 -5.95 0.91 -1.45
CA LEU A 165 -5.02 -0.04 -0.89
C LEU A 165 -4.88 -1.24 -1.83
N ALA A 166 -3.86 -1.22 -2.69
CA ALA A 166 -3.51 -2.36 -3.56
C ALA A 166 -2.70 -3.44 -2.83
N ARG A 167 -1.92 -3.04 -1.83
CA ARG A 167 -1.02 -3.94 -1.10
C ARG A 167 -0.85 -3.46 0.33
N VAL A 168 -0.84 -4.42 1.26
CA VAL A 168 -0.47 -4.17 2.64
C VAL A 168 0.94 -4.68 2.93
N VAL A 169 1.66 -3.96 3.79
CA VAL A 169 2.97 -4.36 4.30
C VAL A 169 2.86 -4.53 5.81
N PRO A 170 2.61 -5.76 6.29
CA PRO A 170 2.51 -6.07 7.72
C PRO A 170 3.69 -5.51 8.51
N ALA A 171 3.44 -4.96 9.70
CA ALA A 171 4.51 -4.47 10.58
C ALA A 171 5.41 -5.62 11.09
N GLU A 172 4.86 -6.81 11.16
CA GLU A 172 5.52 -8.07 11.51
C GLU A 172 5.03 -9.21 10.59
N GLU A 173 5.75 -10.33 10.54
CA GLU A 173 5.37 -11.47 9.69
C GLU A 173 3.96 -11.99 10.06
N GLN A 174 3.04 -11.99 9.09
CA GLN A 174 1.62 -12.33 9.29
C GLN A 174 0.87 -11.43 10.29
N GLY A 175 1.40 -10.25 10.61
CA GLY A 175 0.75 -9.29 11.49
C GLY A 175 -0.18 -8.31 10.79
N SER A 176 -0.79 -7.42 11.57
CA SER A 176 -1.53 -6.27 11.05
C SER A 176 -0.59 -5.24 10.41
N VAL A 177 -1.13 -4.40 9.52
CA VAL A 177 -0.45 -3.17 9.12
C VAL A 177 -0.69 -2.07 10.12
N LEU A 178 0.25 -1.13 10.16
CA LEU A 178 0.11 0.08 10.95
C LEU A 178 -0.22 1.26 10.03
N LEU A 179 -1.31 1.94 10.33
CA LEU A 179 -1.84 3.09 9.59
C LEU A 179 -1.85 4.34 10.48
N ALA A 180 -1.64 5.51 9.88
CA ALA A 180 -1.75 6.80 10.56
C ALA A 180 -2.25 7.88 9.59
N ILE A 181 -3.04 8.83 10.10
CA ILE A 181 -3.46 10.03 9.37
C ILE A 181 -2.50 11.15 9.73
N ALA A 182 -1.96 11.84 8.74
CA ALA A 182 -1.07 12.98 8.95
C ALA A 182 -1.09 13.91 7.73
N PRO A 183 -0.68 15.19 7.86
CA PRO A 183 -0.44 16.03 6.69
C PRO A 183 0.75 15.52 5.89
N ASP A 184 0.70 15.68 4.58
CA ASP A 184 1.87 15.47 3.73
C ASP A 184 2.80 16.68 3.80
N SER A 185 3.90 16.51 4.53
CA SER A 185 4.98 17.51 4.60
C SER A 185 5.89 17.51 3.37
N SER A 186 5.70 16.59 2.41
CA SER A 186 6.43 16.64 1.14
C SER A 186 5.91 17.80 0.30
N SER A 187 6.82 18.55 -0.33
CA SER A 187 6.39 19.71 -1.10
C SER A 187 5.60 19.23 -2.33
N SER A 188 4.57 19.98 -2.70
CA SER A 188 3.62 19.60 -3.75
C SER A 188 4.34 19.25 -5.06
N LEU A 189 3.88 18.20 -5.72
CA LEU A 189 4.40 17.79 -7.02
C LEU A 189 4.12 18.87 -8.05
N ILE A 190 5.14 19.23 -8.84
CA ILE A 190 4.95 20.09 -10.00
C ILE A 190 4.46 19.18 -11.14
N GLN A 191 3.25 19.45 -11.64
CA GLN A 191 2.67 18.76 -12.80
C GLN A 191 2.56 19.74 -13.96
N ASP A 192 3.45 19.60 -14.93
CA ASP A 192 3.46 20.44 -16.13
C ASP A 192 3.02 19.64 -17.35
N VAL A 193 2.01 20.15 -18.06
CA VAL A 193 1.66 19.62 -19.38
C VAL A 193 2.70 20.14 -20.38
N VAL A 194 3.70 19.31 -20.68
CA VAL A 194 4.67 19.60 -21.72
C VAL A 194 4.07 19.29 -23.10
N GLY A 195 4.56 19.96 -24.15
CA GLY A 195 4.01 19.87 -25.50
C GLY A 195 3.79 18.43 -25.98
N ASN A 196 2.76 18.22 -26.81
CA ASN A 196 2.26 16.92 -27.30
C ASN A 196 1.39 16.11 -26.31
N GLY A 197 0.85 16.73 -25.26
CA GLY A 197 -0.05 16.07 -24.31
C GLY A 197 0.68 15.12 -23.35
N LEU A 198 1.94 15.40 -23.06
CA LEU A 198 2.72 14.70 -22.04
C LEU A 198 2.58 15.48 -20.75
N THR A 199 2.35 14.78 -19.63
CA THR A 199 2.41 15.34 -18.29
C THR A 199 3.76 14.96 -17.70
N GLU A 200 4.56 15.94 -17.36
CA GLU A 200 5.77 15.76 -16.58
C GLU A 200 5.45 16.03 -15.11
N VAL A 201 5.83 15.09 -14.24
CA VAL A 201 5.68 15.20 -12.81
C VAL A 201 7.08 15.19 -12.19
N THR A 202 7.39 16.27 -11.47
CA THR A 202 8.71 16.46 -10.85
C THR A 202 8.53 16.65 -9.35
N PRO A 203 9.15 15.79 -8.51
CA PRO A 203 9.22 16.04 -7.09
C PRO A 203 10.13 17.26 -6.83
N PRO A 204 9.74 18.15 -5.91
CA PRO A 204 10.60 19.26 -5.53
C PRO A 204 11.91 18.75 -4.94
N ASN A 205 13.01 19.40 -5.29
CA ASN A 205 14.38 19.03 -4.87
C ASN A 205 14.80 17.62 -5.31
N SER A 206 14.18 17.07 -6.36
CA SER A 206 14.57 15.80 -6.95
C SER A 206 14.97 15.98 -8.41
N ASP A 207 16.02 15.27 -8.82
CA ASP A 207 16.42 15.13 -10.21
C ASP A 207 15.56 14.07 -10.94
N LEU A 208 14.52 13.54 -10.29
CA LEU A 208 13.56 12.63 -10.91
C LEU A 208 12.54 13.41 -11.76
N HIS A 209 12.39 12.97 -13.00
CA HIS A 209 11.35 13.39 -13.91
C HIS A 209 10.51 12.18 -14.30
N PHE A 210 9.24 12.21 -13.97
CA PHE A 210 8.28 11.19 -14.34
C PHE A 210 7.41 11.72 -15.47
N ARG A 211 7.34 11.02 -16.61
CA ARG A 211 6.58 11.48 -17.78
C ARG A 211 5.50 10.49 -18.13
N VAL A 212 4.29 10.99 -18.31
CA VAL A 212 3.14 10.18 -18.74
C VAL A 212 2.42 10.84 -19.88
N LYS A 213 2.06 10.06 -20.90
CA LYS A 213 1.22 10.57 -21.97
C LYS A 213 -0.24 10.62 -21.53
N SER A 214 -0.88 11.78 -21.71
CA SER A 214 -2.24 12.08 -21.25
C SER A 214 -3.27 11.08 -21.75
N ALA A 215 -3.13 10.55 -22.97
CA ALA A 215 -4.06 9.55 -23.52
C ALA A 215 -4.02 8.19 -22.78
N SER A 216 -2.97 7.91 -22.01
CA SER A 216 -2.82 6.68 -21.23
C SER A 216 -3.36 6.80 -19.81
N VAL A 217 -3.77 8.00 -19.40
CA VAL A 217 -4.18 8.32 -18.03
C VAL A 217 -5.68 8.63 -18.03
N PRO A 218 -6.51 7.85 -17.33
CA PRO A 218 -7.92 8.18 -17.15
C PRO A 218 -8.09 9.58 -16.54
N GLU A 219 -9.12 10.31 -16.99
CA GLU A 219 -9.49 11.60 -16.41
C GLU A 219 -9.71 11.48 -14.89
N GLY A 220 -9.23 12.47 -14.12
CA GLY A 220 -9.31 12.43 -12.65
C GLY A 220 -8.26 11.56 -11.96
N THR A 221 -7.33 10.95 -12.70
CA THR A 221 -6.13 10.33 -12.10
C THR A 221 -5.17 11.41 -11.60
N HIS A 222 -4.63 11.22 -10.40
CA HIS A 222 -3.50 11.98 -9.89
C HIS A 222 -2.32 11.07 -9.59
N PHE A 223 -1.11 11.60 -9.67
CA PHE A 223 0.11 10.88 -9.31
C PHE A 223 0.52 11.21 -7.89
N VAL A 224 0.93 10.20 -7.15
CA VAL A 224 1.49 10.31 -5.81
C VAL A 224 2.93 9.85 -5.89
N MET A 225 3.85 10.70 -5.46
CA MET A 225 5.26 10.35 -5.32
C MET A 225 5.73 10.54 -3.90
N THR A 226 6.55 9.60 -3.43
CA THR A 226 7.16 9.63 -2.10
C THR A 226 8.66 9.41 -2.25
N VAL A 227 9.46 10.41 -1.87
CA VAL A 227 10.91 10.22 -1.76
C VAL A 227 11.19 9.45 -0.49
N LEU A 228 11.80 8.28 -0.62
CA LEU A 228 12.13 7.40 0.48
C LEU A 228 13.53 7.72 1.01
N PRO A 229 13.79 7.49 2.31
CA PRO A 229 15.15 7.59 2.83
C PRO A 229 16.11 6.65 2.08
N SER A 230 17.38 7.02 2.05
CA SER A 230 18.41 6.25 1.34
C SER A 230 18.40 4.80 1.83
N SER A 231 18.12 3.86 0.92
CA SER A 231 18.23 2.44 1.19
C SER A 231 19.53 1.90 0.60
N SER A 232 20.08 0.86 1.21
CA SER A 232 21.17 0.10 0.61
C SER A 232 20.58 -0.98 -0.28
N ALA A 233 20.93 -1.00 -1.57
CA ALA A 233 20.73 -2.19 -2.37
C ALA A 233 21.69 -3.31 -1.90
N THR A 234 21.19 -4.53 -1.86
CA THR A 234 21.98 -5.73 -1.63
C THR A 234 22.48 -6.28 -2.97
N GLY A 235 23.66 -6.89 -2.99
CA GLY A 235 24.23 -7.51 -4.20
C GLY A 235 25.10 -6.58 -5.05
N SER A 236 25.01 -6.71 -6.37
CA SER A 236 25.87 -6.00 -7.34
C SER A 236 25.40 -4.58 -7.68
N LEU A 237 24.21 -4.18 -7.23
CA LEU A 237 23.69 -2.84 -7.49
C LEU A 237 24.05 -1.92 -6.33
N GLN A 238 24.50 -0.72 -6.67
CA GLN A 238 24.68 0.36 -5.71
C GLN A 238 23.75 1.52 -6.08
N LEU A 239 22.85 1.89 -5.16
CA LEU A 239 21.96 3.04 -5.34
C LEU A 239 22.77 4.34 -5.21
N LEU A 240 22.55 5.26 -6.15
CA LEU A 240 23.22 6.54 -6.24
C LEU A 240 22.31 7.73 -5.85
N SER A 241 20.99 7.51 -5.82
CA SER A 241 19.98 8.46 -5.39
C SER A 241 19.07 7.87 -4.32
N ASN A 242 18.34 8.73 -3.62
CA ASN A 242 17.22 8.30 -2.80
C ASN A 242 16.19 7.58 -3.68
N PRO A 243 15.62 6.45 -3.22
CA PRO A 243 14.53 5.81 -3.91
C PRO A 243 13.29 6.71 -3.95
N VAL A 244 12.50 6.59 -4.99
CA VAL A 244 11.21 7.28 -5.11
C VAL A 244 10.14 6.25 -5.44
N ASP A 245 9.11 6.22 -4.62
CA ASP A 245 7.89 5.43 -4.85
C ASP A 245 6.89 6.26 -5.65
N ILE A 246 6.40 5.71 -6.76
CA ILE A 246 5.48 6.38 -7.67
C ILE A 246 4.21 5.55 -7.75
N LYS A 247 3.05 6.20 -7.57
CA LYS A 247 1.72 5.61 -7.69
C LYS A 247 0.84 6.52 -8.54
N ALA A 248 -0.12 5.92 -9.23
CA ALA A 248 -1.18 6.64 -9.92
C ALA A 248 -2.51 6.22 -9.30
N CYS A 249 -3.34 7.20 -9.01
CA CYS A 249 -4.47 7.00 -8.13
C CYS A 249 -5.71 7.69 -8.71
N HIS A 250 -6.83 7.00 -8.66
CA HIS A 250 -8.16 7.61 -8.75
C HIS A 250 -8.94 7.15 -7.51
N VAL A 251 -9.58 8.08 -6.80
CA VAL A 251 -10.40 7.78 -5.61
C VAL A 251 -11.73 8.50 -5.79
N ASP A 252 -12.81 7.73 -5.96
CA ASP A 252 -14.18 8.24 -6.05
C ASP A 252 -14.95 7.85 -4.78
N HIS A 253 -15.36 8.86 -4.03
CA HIS A 253 -16.13 8.69 -2.80
C HIS A 253 -17.57 8.23 -3.02
N ALA A 254 -18.16 8.63 -4.15
CA ALA A 254 -19.54 8.27 -4.47
C ALA A 254 -19.65 6.83 -4.96
N ASN A 255 -18.61 6.33 -5.65
CA ASN A 255 -18.56 4.98 -6.19
C ASN A 255 -17.23 4.27 -5.85
N PRO A 256 -16.97 3.99 -4.56
CA PRO A 256 -15.68 3.48 -4.10
C PRO A 256 -15.32 2.10 -4.68
N THR A 257 -16.28 1.34 -5.19
CA THR A 257 -16.04 0.02 -5.81
C THR A 257 -15.85 0.05 -7.32
N GLN A 258 -16.16 1.16 -8.00
CA GLN A 258 -16.10 1.23 -9.47
C GLN A 258 -14.95 2.08 -9.99
N ASN A 259 -14.63 3.17 -9.28
CA ASN A 259 -13.71 4.18 -9.77
C ASN A 259 -12.46 4.30 -8.89
N THR A 260 -12.43 3.72 -7.68
CA THR A 260 -11.23 3.80 -6.85
C THR A 260 -10.22 2.73 -7.23
N VAL A 261 -9.10 3.14 -7.83
CA VAL A 261 -8.04 2.24 -8.29
C VAL A 261 -6.68 2.87 -8.04
N GLU A 262 -5.80 2.13 -7.38
CA GLU A 262 -4.35 2.38 -7.48
C GLU A 262 -3.85 1.67 -8.73
N MET A 263 -3.52 2.45 -9.75
CA MET A 263 -3.03 1.94 -11.02
C MET A 263 -1.54 1.65 -10.88
N THR A 264 -1.22 0.36 -10.90
CA THR A 264 0.16 -0.12 -10.96
C THR A 264 0.60 -0.43 -12.37
N THR A 265 -0.32 -0.49 -13.36
CA THR A 265 -0.01 -0.89 -14.74
C THR A 265 -0.60 0.04 -15.79
N PHE A 266 0.13 0.23 -16.90
CA PHE A 266 -0.30 0.98 -18.08
C PHE A 266 -0.22 0.11 -19.33
N PHE A 267 -1.36 -0.07 -20.02
CA PHE A 267 -1.50 -1.06 -21.09
C PHE A 267 -1.25 -0.52 -22.51
N PHE A 268 -1.37 0.79 -22.73
CA PHE A 268 -1.31 1.36 -24.07
C PHE A 268 0.04 2.03 -24.37
N GLU A 269 0.48 2.93 -23.51
CA GLU A 269 1.82 3.50 -23.59
C GLU A 269 2.42 3.57 -22.18
N PRO A 270 3.57 2.94 -21.96
CA PRO A 270 4.20 2.90 -20.64
C PRO A 270 4.64 4.32 -20.22
N PRO A 271 4.46 4.71 -18.95
CA PRO A 271 5.12 5.89 -18.43
C PRO A 271 6.64 5.75 -18.51
N GLN A 272 7.32 6.88 -18.62
CA GLN A 272 8.76 6.96 -18.64
C GLN A 272 9.26 7.52 -17.29
N VAL A 273 10.12 6.76 -16.64
CA VAL A 273 10.84 7.18 -15.44
C VAL A 273 12.21 7.68 -15.89
N THR A 274 12.54 8.93 -15.60
CA THR A 274 13.82 9.55 -15.95
C THR A 274 14.52 10.10 -14.72
N PHE A 275 15.74 9.64 -14.43
CA PHE A 275 16.60 10.25 -13.42
C PHE A 275 17.62 11.14 -14.13
N SER A 276 17.55 12.43 -13.87
CA SER A 276 18.64 13.35 -14.16
C SER A 276 19.80 13.09 -13.19
N PHE A 277 21.02 13.40 -13.61
CA PHE A 277 22.19 13.26 -12.75
C PHE A 277 23.22 14.37 -12.99
N ASP A 278 23.95 14.71 -11.94
CA ASP A 278 25.05 15.67 -11.95
C ASP A 278 26.40 15.03 -12.31
N ALA A 279 27.44 15.87 -12.41
CA ALA A 279 28.79 15.41 -12.72
C ALA A 279 29.37 14.50 -11.63
N ASP A 280 29.01 14.73 -10.37
CA ASP A 280 29.51 13.95 -9.23
C ASP A 280 28.93 12.54 -9.23
N THR A 281 27.64 12.40 -9.54
CA THR A 281 26.98 11.10 -9.73
C THR A 281 27.57 10.34 -10.91
N LEU A 282 27.84 11.02 -12.03
CA LEU A 282 28.53 10.42 -13.16
C LEU A 282 29.96 9.98 -12.78
N SER A 283 30.68 10.77 -11.98
CA SER A 283 32.01 10.42 -11.48
C SER A 283 31.97 9.19 -10.57
N ARG A 284 30.97 9.07 -9.68
CA ARG A 284 30.76 7.88 -8.83
C ARG A 284 30.47 6.63 -9.66
N ALA A 285 29.68 6.75 -10.73
CA ALA A 285 29.41 5.66 -11.65
C ALA A 285 30.58 5.35 -12.62
N GLY A 286 31.56 6.26 -12.71
CA GLY A 286 32.70 6.20 -13.63
C GLY A 286 32.36 6.55 -15.08
N ARG A 287 31.20 6.11 -15.60
CA ARG A 287 30.73 6.38 -16.96
C ARG A 287 29.22 6.19 -17.08
N THR A 288 28.61 6.85 -18.07
CA THR A 288 27.16 6.78 -18.30
C THR A 288 26.67 5.37 -18.56
N THR A 289 27.47 4.51 -19.21
CA THR A 289 27.10 3.11 -19.51
C THR A 289 26.95 2.24 -18.27
N ASN A 290 27.50 2.65 -17.12
CA ASN A 290 27.35 1.94 -15.86
C ASN A 290 26.08 2.35 -15.10
N LEU A 291 25.52 3.52 -15.43
CA LEU A 291 24.27 3.97 -14.84
C LEU A 291 23.10 3.14 -15.37
N THR A 292 22.16 2.82 -14.47
CA THR A 292 20.89 2.18 -14.77
C THR A 292 19.81 2.71 -13.83
N ILE A 293 18.56 2.33 -14.09
CA ILE A 293 17.48 2.49 -13.13
C ILE A 293 17.26 1.13 -12.48
N ALA A 294 17.22 1.11 -11.15
CA ALA A 294 16.82 -0.06 -10.38
C ALA A 294 15.34 0.11 -9.98
N GLY A 295 14.56 -0.96 -10.10
CA GLY A 295 13.21 -1.08 -9.55
C GLY A 295 13.21 -1.97 -8.32
N LEU A 296 12.41 -1.64 -7.30
CA LEU A 296 12.21 -2.51 -6.14
C LEU A 296 11.07 -3.48 -6.43
N PHE A 297 11.38 -4.77 -6.52
CA PHE A 297 10.39 -5.81 -6.78
C PHE A 297 10.02 -6.53 -5.49
N ASN A 298 8.72 -6.81 -5.33
CA ASN A 298 8.14 -7.48 -4.17
C ASN A 298 8.49 -6.85 -2.80
N ASN A 299 8.92 -5.58 -2.76
CA ASN A 299 9.44 -4.89 -1.58
C ASN A 299 10.67 -5.56 -0.95
N GLN A 300 11.42 -6.37 -1.71
CA GLN A 300 12.54 -7.14 -1.18
C GLN A 300 13.81 -6.94 -1.99
N ASP A 301 13.72 -7.01 -3.32
CA ASP A 301 14.90 -7.05 -4.18
C ASP A 301 14.96 -5.87 -5.14
N TRP A 302 16.09 -5.17 -5.12
CA TRP A 302 16.42 -4.19 -6.14
C TRP A 302 16.89 -4.91 -7.40
N ILE A 303 16.16 -4.74 -8.50
CA ILE A 303 16.46 -5.34 -9.78
C ILE A 303 16.80 -4.25 -10.78
N ASP A 304 17.86 -4.49 -11.54
CA ASP A 304 18.24 -3.67 -12.67
C ASP A 304 17.18 -3.77 -13.79
N MET A 305 16.61 -2.64 -14.18
CA MET A 305 15.53 -2.63 -15.16
C MET A 305 15.95 -3.17 -16.55
N GLU A 306 17.23 -3.07 -16.95
CA GLU A 306 17.68 -3.74 -18.19
C GLU A 306 17.80 -5.25 -18.02
N ALA A 307 18.18 -5.75 -16.84
CA ALA A 307 18.18 -7.18 -16.57
C ALA A 307 16.75 -7.75 -16.59
N PHE A 308 15.76 -6.92 -16.26
CA PHE A 308 14.34 -7.23 -16.39
C PHE A 308 13.79 -7.06 -17.82
N GLY A 309 14.66 -6.77 -18.80
CA GLY A 309 14.30 -6.65 -20.22
C GLY A 309 13.79 -5.27 -20.65
N SER A 310 13.79 -4.28 -19.75
CA SER A 310 13.43 -2.91 -20.11
C SER A 310 14.57 -2.25 -20.88
N ARG A 311 14.24 -1.38 -21.83
CA ARG A 311 15.25 -0.60 -22.55
C ARG A 311 15.62 0.63 -21.73
N VAL A 312 16.86 0.71 -21.27
CA VAL A 312 17.38 1.92 -20.61
C VAL A 312 18.07 2.82 -21.62
N VAL A 313 17.55 4.04 -21.75
CA VAL A 313 18.11 5.10 -22.59
C VAL A 313 19.01 5.96 -21.72
N ARG A 314 20.27 6.11 -22.13
CA ARG A 314 21.27 6.90 -21.42
C ARG A 314 21.59 8.13 -22.25
N GLU A 315 21.19 9.28 -21.75
CA GLU A 315 21.45 10.57 -22.36
C GLU A 315 22.63 11.26 -21.68
N ARG A 316 22.98 12.46 -22.17
CA ARG A 316 24.12 13.23 -21.64
C ARG A 316 23.97 13.58 -20.16
N ARG A 317 22.73 13.72 -19.66
CA ARG A 317 22.41 14.18 -18.31
C ARG A 317 21.27 13.41 -17.64
N GLY A 318 20.87 12.28 -18.21
CA GLY A 318 19.75 11.52 -17.68
C GLY A 318 19.80 10.05 -18.09
N VAL A 319 19.14 9.23 -17.28
CA VAL A 319 18.85 7.83 -17.55
C VAL A 319 17.34 7.68 -17.55
N ALA A 320 16.79 7.10 -18.60
CA ALA A 320 15.36 6.91 -18.75
C ALA A 320 15.01 5.45 -19.00
N VAL A 321 13.88 5.01 -18.47
CA VAL A 321 13.29 3.69 -18.75
C VAL A 321 11.79 3.83 -18.94
N ASP A 322 11.28 3.22 -20.00
CA ASP A 322 9.85 3.05 -20.19
C ASP A 322 9.42 1.83 -19.35
N THR A 323 8.48 2.03 -18.42
CA THR A 323 8.03 0.97 -17.52
C THR A 323 6.53 0.79 -17.62
N PRO A 324 6.01 -0.42 -17.94
CA PRO A 324 4.57 -0.66 -17.91
C PRO A 324 4.01 -0.72 -16.49
N VAL A 325 4.89 -0.71 -15.48
CA VAL A 325 4.54 -0.88 -14.06
C VAL A 325 5.04 0.33 -13.25
N LEU A 326 4.20 0.86 -12.36
CA LEU A 326 4.61 1.81 -11.33
C LEU A 326 5.10 1.11 -10.06
N GLY A 327 5.87 1.82 -9.25
CA GLY A 327 6.43 1.30 -8.01
C GLY A 327 7.60 2.14 -7.56
N THR A 328 8.54 1.52 -6.87
CA THR A 328 9.71 2.21 -6.34
C THR A 328 10.91 2.09 -7.27
N PHE A 329 11.52 3.24 -7.60
CA PHE A 329 12.68 3.33 -8.48
C PHE A 329 13.83 4.09 -7.82
N SER A 330 15.06 3.81 -8.25
CA SER A 330 16.25 4.59 -7.87
C SER A 330 17.27 4.59 -9.00
N LEU A 331 18.09 5.64 -9.10
CA LEU A 331 19.27 5.64 -9.95
C LEU A 331 20.33 4.74 -9.33
N ALA A 332 20.92 3.85 -10.11
CA ALA A 332 21.91 2.89 -9.63
C ALA A 332 23.12 2.78 -10.57
N THR A 333 24.21 2.22 -10.04
CA THR A 333 25.32 1.69 -10.85
C THR A 333 25.38 0.17 -10.76
N ARG A 334 25.81 -0.43 -11.87
CA ARG A 334 26.24 -1.84 -11.95
C ARG A 334 27.70 -2.00 -11.58
#